data_AF-A0A090VMD4-F1
#
_entry.id   AF-A0A090VMD4-F1
#
_cell.length_a   1.000
_cell.length_b   1.000
_cell.length_c   1.000
_cell.angle_alpha   90.00
_cell.angle_beta   90.00
_cell.angle_gamma   90.00
#
_symmetry.space_group_name_H-M   'P 1'
#
loop_
_entity.id
_entity.type
_entity.pdbx_description
1 polymer ?
#
loop_
_entity_poly.entity_id
_entity_poly.type
_entity_poly.pdbx_seq_one_letter_code
_entity_poly.pdbx_strand_id
1 'polypeptide(L)'
;MFLNNMNTDMLSSQGTAINEAIKLSKTYFDNDEQTNRVLIIISDGEDHSETAIDLAEEARAEGIRIFTIGVGDVKGGPIPLKRNGVVVSYKKDNQGETVITKLNEDTLKGIAEEANGAYINGKITNDVVENIREILNKMDKTEFEAKQFADFKDQFQWFLGFGVFFLFLDIFLLERKTAWLKKLNLFNENF
;
A
#
# COMPACT_ATOMS: atom_id res chain seq x y z
N MET A 1 22.99 9.13 -0.27
CA MET A 1 24.30 8.81 -0.88
C MET A 1 24.14 8.27 -2.30
N PHE A 2 23.28 7.28 -2.58
CA PHE A 2 23.13 6.72 -3.93
C PHE A 2 22.49 7.66 -4.97
N LEU A 3 21.42 8.38 -4.62
CA LEU A 3 20.70 9.26 -5.56
C LEU A 3 21.53 10.46 -6.06
N ASN A 4 22.46 10.97 -5.24
CA ASN A 4 23.25 12.16 -5.58
C ASN A 4 24.28 11.91 -6.69
N ASN A 5 24.61 10.65 -6.97
CA ASN A 5 25.58 10.27 -7.98
C ASN A 5 24.93 9.74 -9.27
N MET A 6 23.60 9.59 -9.31
CA MET A 6 22.89 9.13 -10.49
C MET A 6 22.82 10.24 -11.55
N ASN A 7 23.16 9.90 -12.80
CA ASN A 7 23.00 10.77 -13.94
C ASN A 7 22.65 9.96 -15.20
N THR A 8 22.17 10.64 -16.24
CA THR A 8 21.71 10.02 -17.48
C THR A 8 22.81 9.33 -18.29
N ASP A 9 24.08 9.69 -18.06
CA ASP A 9 25.23 9.11 -18.77
C ASP A 9 25.63 7.73 -18.20
N MET A 10 25.05 7.33 -17.06
CA MET A 10 25.26 6.00 -16.48
C MET A 10 24.47 4.89 -17.19
N LEU A 11 23.48 5.24 -18.01
CA LEU A 11 22.65 4.28 -18.75
C LEU A 11 23.19 4.12 -20.17
N SER A 12 23.40 2.86 -20.60
CA SER A 12 23.93 2.53 -21.93
C SER A 12 22.91 2.72 -23.05
N SER A 13 21.62 2.70 -22.74
CA SER A 13 20.52 2.92 -23.69
C SER A 13 19.64 4.06 -23.20
N GLN A 14 19.32 4.98 -24.11
CA GLN A 14 18.41 6.11 -23.86
C GLN A 14 17.00 5.74 -24.32
N GLY A 15 15.99 6.11 -23.54
CA GLY A 15 14.59 5.83 -23.80
C GLY A 15 13.79 5.72 -22.50
N THR A 16 12.49 5.44 -22.61
CA THR A 16 11.58 5.36 -21.47
C THR A 16 10.91 3.98 -21.43
N ALA A 17 11.47 3.06 -20.64
CA ALA A 17 10.97 1.68 -20.54
C ALA A 17 10.13 1.48 -19.26
N ILE A 18 8.97 2.12 -19.17
CA ILE A 18 8.09 2.03 -17.98
C ILE A 18 7.63 0.58 -17.76
N ASN A 19 7.27 -0.11 -18.83
CA ASN A 19 6.90 -1.53 -18.83
C ASN A 19 8.00 -2.42 -18.20
N GLU A 20 9.26 -2.24 -18.60
CA GLU A 20 10.37 -3.03 -18.05
C GLU A 20 10.68 -2.64 -16.60
N ALA A 21 10.50 -1.36 -16.24
CA ALA A 21 10.59 -0.93 -14.85
C ALA A 21 9.53 -1.59 -13.96
N ILE A 22 8.28 -1.71 -14.44
CA ILE A 22 7.21 -2.43 -13.72
C ILE A 22 7.59 -3.90 -13.57
N LYS A 23 7.95 -4.61 -14.65
CA LYS A 23 8.38 -6.02 -14.59
C LYS A 23 9.52 -6.25 -13.61
N LEU A 24 10.55 -5.41 -13.69
CA LEU A 24 11.71 -5.50 -12.82
C LEU A 24 11.33 -5.23 -11.36
N SER A 25 10.48 -4.24 -11.09
CA SER A 25 10.05 -3.92 -9.72
C SER A 25 9.33 -5.10 -9.05
N LYS A 26 8.56 -5.89 -9.80
CA LYS A 26 7.87 -7.09 -9.29
C LYS A 26 8.84 -8.08 -8.65
N THR A 27 10.10 -8.15 -9.11
CA THR A 27 11.11 -9.08 -8.58
C THR A 27 11.77 -8.62 -7.28
N TYR A 28 11.51 -7.39 -6.82
CA TYR A 28 12.11 -6.83 -5.60
C TYR A 28 11.21 -6.93 -4.36
N PHE A 29 9.94 -7.27 -4.54
CA PHE A 29 9.04 -7.47 -3.41
C PHE A 29 9.26 -8.85 -2.79
N ASP A 30 9.28 -8.90 -1.46
CA ASP A 30 9.30 -10.17 -0.73
C ASP A 30 7.93 -10.85 -0.81
N ASN A 31 7.94 -12.14 -1.15
CA ASN A 31 6.72 -12.93 -1.28
C ASN A 31 6.28 -13.60 0.02
N ASP A 32 7.16 -13.66 1.02
CA ASP A 32 6.89 -14.38 2.25
C ASP A 32 6.16 -13.51 3.30
N GLU A 33 6.21 -12.18 3.16
CA GLU A 33 5.52 -11.25 4.05
C GLU A 33 4.21 -10.72 3.44
N GLN A 34 3.11 -10.78 4.22
CA GLN A 34 1.84 -10.11 3.88
C GLN A 34 1.92 -8.62 4.19
N THR A 35 2.73 -7.88 3.45
CA THR A 35 2.87 -6.42 3.57
C THR A 35 2.27 -5.71 2.36
N ASN A 36 1.90 -4.45 2.55
CA ASN A 36 1.46 -3.60 1.46
C ASN A 36 2.60 -3.35 0.45
N ARG A 37 2.40 -3.76 -0.81
CA ARG A 37 3.37 -3.55 -1.89
C ARG A 37 3.02 -2.30 -2.67
N VAL A 38 3.97 -1.37 -2.72
CA VAL A 38 3.78 -0.06 -3.34
C VAL A 38 4.93 0.22 -4.30
N LEU A 39 4.59 0.52 -5.54
CA LEU A 39 5.51 1.01 -6.56
C LEU A 39 5.20 2.49 -6.84
N ILE A 40 6.22 3.34 -6.81
CA ILE A 40 6.09 4.75 -7.17
C ILE A 40 6.93 5.01 -8.43
N ILE A 41 6.28 5.43 -9.51
CA ILE A 41 6.92 5.74 -10.79
C ILE A 41 6.98 7.25 -10.97
N ILE A 42 8.16 7.79 -11.27
CA ILE A 42 8.36 9.22 -11.55
C ILE A 42 8.78 9.34 -13.01
N SER A 43 7.96 9.99 -13.84
CA SER A 43 8.20 10.06 -15.29
C SER A 43 7.44 11.23 -15.93
N ASP A 44 7.85 11.61 -17.15
CA ASP A 44 7.11 12.47 -18.07
C ASP A 44 6.06 11.68 -18.88
N GLY A 45 6.07 10.34 -18.86
CA GLY A 45 5.07 9.49 -19.50
C GLY A 45 5.13 9.42 -21.03
N GLU A 46 6.23 9.86 -21.66
CA GLU A 46 6.27 10.04 -23.12
C GLU A 46 6.36 8.76 -23.98
N ASP A 47 6.42 7.57 -23.41
CA ASP A 47 6.68 6.33 -24.18
C ASP A 47 5.64 5.22 -23.97
N HIS A 48 5.51 4.39 -25.01
CA HIS A 48 4.58 3.28 -25.27
C HIS A 48 3.69 2.83 -24.10
N SER A 49 2.44 3.28 -24.13
CA SER A 49 1.48 3.18 -23.04
C SER A 49 0.72 1.85 -22.95
N GLU A 50 0.45 1.16 -24.06
CA GLU A 50 -0.44 -0.02 -24.04
C GLU A 50 0.14 -1.16 -23.19
N THR A 51 1.39 -1.56 -23.45
CA THR A 51 2.06 -2.63 -22.67
C THR A 51 2.25 -2.26 -21.21
N ALA A 52 2.43 -0.98 -20.89
CA ALA A 52 2.63 -0.53 -19.51
C ALA A 52 1.33 -0.63 -18.69
N ILE A 53 0.18 -0.40 -19.33
CA ILE A 53 -1.14 -0.54 -18.73
C ILE A 53 -1.45 -2.02 -18.43
N ASP A 54 -1.22 -2.93 -19.37
CA ASP A 54 -1.44 -4.37 -19.16
C ASP A 54 -0.61 -4.90 -17.98
N LEU A 55 0.65 -4.48 -17.88
CA LEU A 55 1.54 -4.85 -16.77
C LEU A 55 1.13 -4.24 -15.43
N ALA A 56 0.46 -3.08 -15.46
CA ALA A 56 -0.09 -2.45 -14.27
C ALA A 56 -1.27 -3.27 -13.73
N GLU A 57 -2.11 -3.82 -14.61
CA GLU A 57 -3.18 -4.75 -14.23
C GLU A 57 -2.60 -6.05 -13.63
N GLU A 58 -1.56 -6.62 -14.25
CA GLU A 58 -0.87 -7.79 -13.68
C GLU A 58 -0.29 -7.50 -12.29
N ALA A 59 0.34 -6.34 -12.12
CA ALA A 59 0.89 -5.91 -10.83
C ALA A 59 -0.22 -5.80 -9.77
N ARG A 60 -1.39 -5.28 -10.14
CA ARG A 60 -2.57 -5.24 -9.26
C ARG A 60 -3.00 -6.63 -8.81
N ALA A 61 -3.01 -7.61 -9.72
CA ALA A 61 -3.37 -8.99 -9.40
C ALA A 61 -2.40 -9.64 -8.40
N GLU A 62 -1.15 -9.18 -8.38
CA GLU A 62 -0.12 -9.58 -7.41
C GLU A 62 -0.13 -8.72 -6.12
N GLY A 63 -1.12 -7.84 -5.95
CA GLY A 63 -1.27 -6.98 -4.78
C GLY A 63 -0.34 -5.77 -4.76
N ILE A 64 0.33 -5.46 -5.86
CA ILE A 64 1.22 -4.31 -6.01
C ILE A 64 0.38 -3.12 -6.49
N ARG A 65 0.36 -2.05 -5.69
CA ARG A 65 -0.28 -0.79 -6.07
C ARG A 65 0.73 0.15 -6.71
N ILE A 66 0.41 0.71 -7.87
CA ILE A 66 1.32 1.61 -8.60
C ILE A 66 0.79 3.05 -8.52
N PHE A 67 1.62 3.96 -7.99
CA PHE A 67 1.39 5.39 -7.99
C PHE A 67 2.32 6.05 -9.00
N THR A 68 1.80 7.00 -9.77
CA THR A 68 2.58 7.69 -10.80
C THR A 68 2.72 9.17 -10.45
N ILE A 69 3.90 9.73 -10.69
CA ILE A 69 4.23 11.13 -10.44
C ILE A 69 4.68 11.75 -11.75
N GLY A 70 3.85 12.63 -12.29
CA GLY A 70 4.12 13.30 -13.56
C GLY A 70 5.09 14.46 -13.37
N VAL A 71 6.25 14.43 -14.02
CA VAL A 71 7.23 15.53 -13.99
C VAL A 71 7.36 16.15 -15.37
N GLY A 72 7.13 17.46 -15.47
CA GLY A 72 7.23 18.20 -16.72
C GLY A 72 6.06 19.16 -16.93
N ASP A 73 5.98 19.73 -18.13
CA ASP A 73 4.87 20.56 -18.58
C ASP A 73 4.19 19.89 -19.78
N VAL A 74 2.85 19.90 -19.80
CA VAL A 74 2.03 19.34 -20.88
C VAL A 74 2.24 20.10 -22.19
N LYS A 75 2.55 21.41 -22.12
CA LYS A 75 2.90 22.22 -23.30
C LYS A 75 4.22 21.77 -23.93
N GLY A 76 5.08 21.16 -23.12
CA GLY A 76 6.41 20.74 -23.47
C GLY A 76 7.44 21.85 -23.49
N GLY A 77 8.70 21.43 -23.47
CA GLY A 77 9.86 22.32 -23.50
C GLY A 77 11.09 21.67 -24.10
N PRO A 78 12.05 22.47 -24.58
CA PRO A 78 13.31 21.95 -25.08
C PRO A 78 14.21 21.52 -23.91
N ILE A 79 15.04 20.49 -24.14
CA ILE A 79 15.97 19.98 -23.12
C ILE A 79 17.28 20.78 -23.19
N PRO A 80 17.63 21.61 -22.18
CA PRO A 80 18.83 22.44 -22.23
C PRO A 80 20.09 21.63 -21.93
N LEU A 81 21.10 21.77 -22.79
CA LEU A 81 22.45 21.28 -22.54
C LEU A 81 23.27 22.38 -21.88
N LYS A 82 23.62 22.16 -20.61
CA LYS A 82 24.34 23.15 -19.79
C LYS A 82 25.80 22.77 -19.64
N ARG A 83 26.69 23.76 -19.75
CA ARG A 83 28.11 23.64 -19.40
C ARG A 83 28.41 24.70 -18.34
N ASN A 84 28.89 24.28 -17.17
CA ASN A 84 29.15 25.16 -16.02
C ASN A 84 27.93 26.03 -15.64
N GLY A 85 26.72 25.47 -15.72
CA GLY A 85 25.47 26.17 -15.37
C GLY A 85 24.90 27.08 -16.47
N VAL A 86 25.64 27.35 -17.55
CA VAL A 86 25.19 28.18 -18.68
C VAL A 86 24.61 27.28 -19.78
N VAL A 87 23.44 27.64 -20.32
CA VAL A 87 22.83 26.94 -21.46
C VAL A 87 23.66 27.20 -22.72
N VAL A 88 24.24 26.16 -23.29
CA VAL A 88 25.09 26.26 -24.49
C VAL A 88 24.30 25.90 -25.75
N SER A 89 23.42 24.91 -25.65
CA SER A 89 22.57 24.44 -26.75
C SER A 89 21.38 23.68 -26.18
N TYR A 90 20.48 23.21 -27.07
CA TYR A 90 19.41 22.28 -26.72
C TYR A 90 19.71 20.90 -27.31
N LYS A 91 19.17 19.85 -26.68
CA LYS A 91 19.24 18.48 -27.21
C LYS A 91 18.61 18.45 -28.60
N LYS A 92 19.32 17.81 -29.53
CA LYS A 92 18.86 17.60 -30.90
C LYS A 92 18.65 16.11 -31.18
N ASP A 93 17.72 15.81 -32.07
CA ASP A 93 17.49 14.47 -32.59
C ASP A 93 18.50 14.11 -33.70
N ASN A 94 18.35 12.94 -34.30
CA ASN A 94 19.20 12.46 -35.39
C ASN A 94 19.05 13.29 -36.69
N GLN A 95 18.00 14.10 -36.81
CA GLN A 95 17.73 14.97 -37.95
C GLN A 95 18.28 16.39 -37.72
N GLY A 96 18.77 16.68 -36.51
CA GLY A 96 19.31 17.99 -36.12
C GLY A 96 18.27 18.97 -35.59
N GLU A 97 17.02 18.52 -35.42
CA GLU A 97 15.91 19.29 -34.88
C GLU A 97 15.93 19.27 -33.35
N THR A 98 15.37 20.31 -32.73
CA THR A 98 15.37 20.41 -31.25
C THR A 98 14.34 19.45 -30.66
N VAL A 99 14.77 18.61 -29.73
CA VAL A 99 13.87 17.69 -29.01
C VAL A 99 13.00 18.50 -28.05
N ILE A 100 11.68 18.35 -28.19
CA ILE A 100 10.68 18.92 -27.30
C ILE A 100 10.05 17.77 -26.51
N THR A 101 10.30 17.74 -25.21
CA THR A 101 9.69 16.77 -24.29
C THR A 101 8.41 17.35 -23.70
N LYS A 102 7.37 16.54 -23.54
CA LYS A 102 6.05 16.89 -23.01
C LYS A 102 5.63 15.93 -21.92
N LEU A 103 5.01 16.44 -20.86
CA LEU A 103 4.34 15.57 -19.89
C LEU A 103 3.08 14.95 -20.53
N ASN A 104 3.05 13.63 -20.61
CA ASN A 104 1.87 12.85 -20.98
C ASN A 104 1.20 12.31 -19.70
N GLU A 105 0.25 13.09 -19.19
CA GLU A 105 -0.49 12.71 -17.98
C GLU A 105 -1.41 11.51 -18.21
N ASP A 106 -1.94 11.33 -19.42
CA ASP A 106 -2.95 10.31 -19.71
C ASP A 106 -2.37 8.90 -19.58
N THR A 107 -1.14 8.69 -20.08
CA THR A 107 -0.40 7.43 -19.87
C THR A 107 -0.20 7.13 -18.39
N LEU A 108 0.22 8.13 -17.61
CA LEU A 108 0.50 7.95 -16.19
C LEU A 108 -0.76 7.73 -15.36
N LYS A 109 -1.88 8.38 -15.73
CA LYS A 109 -3.20 8.15 -15.12
C LYS A 109 -3.67 6.74 -15.41
N GLY A 110 -3.61 6.28 -16.66
CA GLY A 110 -4.02 4.92 -17.03
C GLY A 110 -3.26 3.84 -16.26
N ILE A 111 -1.94 3.96 -16.14
CA ILE A 111 -1.12 3.02 -15.36
C ILE A 111 -1.53 3.01 -13.88
N ALA A 112 -1.73 4.19 -13.27
CA ALA A 112 -2.08 4.27 -11.86
C ALA A 112 -3.49 3.74 -11.58
N GLU A 113 -4.46 4.04 -12.45
CA GLU A 113 -5.84 3.58 -12.32
C GLU A 113 -5.94 2.06 -12.41
N GLU A 114 -5.29 1.45 -13.39
CA GLU A 114 -5.31 -0.02 -13.59
C GLU A 114 -4.57 -0.78 -12.48
N ALA A 115 -3.62 -0.13 -11.81
CA ALA A 115 -2.91 -0.68 -10.66
C ALA A 115 -3.56 -0.37 -9.30
N ASN A 116 -4.76 0.20 -9.25
CA ASN A 116 -5.43 0.62 -8.00
C ASN A 116 -4.57 1.59 -7.15
N GLY A 117 -3.85 2.49 -7.81
CA GLY A 117 -3.13 3.59 -7.20
C GLY A 117 -3.70 4.95 -7.62
N ALA A 118 -2.85 5.98 -7.65
CA ALA A 118 -3.25 7.33 -8.02
C ALA A 118 -2.13 8.07 -8.77
N TYR A 119 -2.55 8.94 -9.69
CA TYR A 119 -1.67 9.90 -10.34
C TYR A 119 -1.51 11.14 -9.46
N ILE A 120 -0.27 11.61 -9.32
CA ILE A 120 0.10 12.81 -8.58
C ILE A 120 0.82 13.76 -9.54
N ASN A 121 0.37 15.01 -9.61
CA ASN A 121 1.07 16.01 -10.38
C ASN A 121 2.36 16.45 -9.66
N GLY A 122 3.51 16.24 -10.30
CA GLY A 122 4.84 16.46 -9.75
C GLY A 122 5.32 17.92 -9.71
N LYS A 123 4.49 18.88 -10.12
CA LYS A 123 4.89 20.30 -10.25
C LYS A 123 5.33 20.94 -8.93
N ILE A 124 4.71 20.56 -7.81
CA ILE A 124 5.02 21.07 -6.48
C ILE A 124 5.50 19.91 -5.61
N THR A 125 6.81 19.88 -5.34
CA THR A 125 7.44 18.78 -4.59
C THR A 125 6.86 18.58 -3.19
N ASN A 126 6.51 19.66 -2.48
CA ASN A 126 5.93 19.55 -1.15
C ASN A 126 4.58 18.82 -1.17
N ASP A 127 3.73 19.15 -2.14
CA ASP A 127 2.41 18.52 -2.29
C ASP A 127 2.57 17.04 -2.62
N VAL A 128 3.51 16.68 -3.50
CA VAL A 128 3.83 15.29 -3.84
C VAL A 128 4.22 14.50 -2.59
N VAL A 129 5.14 15.04 -1.79
CA VAL A 129 5.62 14.37 -0.58
C VAL A 129 4.48 14.19 0.43
N GLU A 130 3.61 15.18 0.58
CA GLU A 130 2.49 15.09 1.51
C GLU A 130 1.45 14.05 1.06
N ASN A 131 1.10 14.04 -0.23
CA ASN A 131 0.19 13.03 -0.79
C ASN A 131 0.73 11.62 -0.60
N ILE A 132 2.01 11.38 -0.89
CA ILE A 132 2.64 10.07 -0.68
C ILE A 132 2.60 9.67 0.80
N ARG A 133 2.89 10.60 1.72
CA ARG A 133 2.81 10.32 3.16
C ARG A 133 1.41 9.92 3.59
N GLU A 134 0.39 10.65 3.14
CA GLU A 134 -1.01 10.32 3.46
C GLU A 134 -1.41 8.93 2.95
N ILE A 135 -1.02 8.62 1.71
CA ILE A 135 -1.25 7.32 1.07
C ILE A 135 -0.60 6.20 1.89
N LEU A 136 0.69 6.31 2.21
CA LEU A 136 1.44 5.31 2.97
C LEU A 136 0.86 5.14 4.39
N ASN A 137 0.60 6.25 5.11
CA ASN A 137 0.02 6.21 6.46
C ASN A 137 -1.35 5.53 6.51
N LYS A 138 -2.17 5.70 5.47
CA LYS A 138 -3.49 5.05 5.39
C LYS A 138 -3.35 3.54 5.15
N MET A 139 -2.37 3.12 4.34
CA MET A 139 -2.10 1.71 4.10
C MET A 139 -1.60 1.00 5.35
N ASP A 140 -0.65 1.60 6.07
CA ASP A 140 -0.11 1.05 7.32
C ASP A 140 -1.21 0.85 8.38
N LYS A 141 -2.12 1.83 8.52
CA LYS A 141 -3.26 1.71 9.44
C LYS A 141 -4.20 0.56 9.05
N THR A 142 -4.48 0.41 7.76
CA THR A 142 -5.38 -0.64 7.26
C THR A 142 -4.79 -2.03 7.52
N GLU A 143 -3.49 -2.20 7.32
CA GLU A 143 -2.79 -3.46 7.60
C GLU A 143 -2.78 -3.79 9.10
N PHE A 144 -2.52 -2.79 9.94
CA PHE A 144 -2.53 -2.94 11.39
C PHE A 144 -3.92 -3.34 11.93
N GLU A 145 -4.98 -2.72 11.44
CA GLU A 145 -6.36 -3.08 11.79
C GLU A 145 -6.70 -4.51 11.33
N ALA A 146 -6.36 -4.87 10.08
CA ALA A 146 -6.58 -6.22 9.57
C ALA A 146 -5.86 -7.29 10.40
N LYS A 147 -4.63 -7.01 10.86
CA LYS A 147 -3.89 -7.89 11.76
C LYS A 147 -4.55 -8.03 13.14
N GLN A 148 -5.15 -6.98 13.68
CA GLN A 148 -5.94 -7.06 14.92
C GLN A 148 -7.23 -7.88 14.75
N PHE A 149 -7.90 -7.79 13.60
CA PHE A 149 -9.03 -8.67 13.28
C PHE A 149 -8.59 -10.15 13.13
N ALA A 150 -7.36 -10.43 12.70
CA ALA A 150 -6.83 -11.79 12.72
C ALA A 150 -6.46 -12.26 14.14
N ASP A 151 -6.00 -11.34 14.99
CA ASP A 151 -5.67 -11.58 16.41
C ASP A 151 -6.86 -11.25 17.34
N PHE A 152 -8.04 -11.78 17.04
CA PHE A 152 -9.13 -11.77 18.01
C PHE A 152 -8.71 -12.58 19.24
N LYS A 153 -8.49 -11.92 20.37
CA LYS A 153 -8.33 -12.60 21.65
C LYS A 153 -9.60 -13.34 22.02
N ASP A 154 -9.48 -14.65 22.11
CA ASP A 154 -10.50 -15.55 22.64
C ASP A 154 -11.00 -15.12 24.03
N GLN A 155 -12.21 -14.57 24.11
CA GLN A 155 -12.83 -14.11 25.37
C GLN A 155 -13.56 -15.23 26.14
N PHE A 156 -13.43 -16.50 25.71
CA PHE A 156 -14.13 -17.63 26.35
C PHE A 156 -13.70 -17.86 27.81
N GLN A 157 -12.56 -17.31 28.23
CA GLN A 157 -12.02 -17.45 29.60
C GLN A 157 -13.00 -16.98 30.67
N TRP A 158 -13.72 -15.87 30.42
CA TRP A 158 -14.75 -15.38 31.35
C TRP A 158 -15.95 -16.33 31.43
N PHE A 159 -16.41 -16.84 30.29
CA PHE A 159 -17.52 -17.79 30.23
C PHE A 159 -17.16 -19.13 30.90
N LEU A 160 -15.94 -19.60 30.70
CA LEU A 160 -15.40 -20.79 31.37
C LEU A 160 -15.28 -20.55 32.88
N GLY A 161 -14.80 -19.38 33.30
CA GLY A 161 -14.73 -18.98 34.69
C GLY A 161 -16.09 -18.98 35.39
N PHE A 162 -17.13 -18.43 34.75
CA PHE A 162 -18.50 -18.51 35.27
C PHE A 162 -19.01 -19.95 35.33
N GLY A 163 -18.72 -20.78 34.32
CA GLY A 163 -19.08 -22.20 34.32
C GLY A 163 -18.48 -22.96 35.50
N VAL A 164 -17.18 -22.78 35.74
CA VAL A 164 -16.47 -23.37 36.88
C VAL A 164 -17.03 -22.84 38.21
N PHE A 165 -17.30 -21.53 38.30
CA PHE A 165 -17.89 -20.92 39.49
C PHE A 165 -19.27 -21.52 39.83
N PHE A 166 -20.15 -21.70 38.84
CA PHE A 166 -21.45 -22.34 39.07
C PHE A 166 -21.31 -23.81 39.48
N LEU A 167 -20.32 -24.53 38.97
CA LEU A 167 -20.04 -25.90 39.37
C LEU A 167 -19.63 -25.97 40.85
N PHE A 168 -18.78 -25.07 41.31
CA PHE A 168 -18.46 -24.96 42.74
C PHE A 168 -19.69 -24.59 43.57
N LEU A 169 -20.51 -23.64 43.11
CA LEU A 169 -21.73 -23.21 43.79
C LEU A 169 -22.69 -24.39 43.98
N ASP A 170 -22.84 -25.23 42.96
CA ASP A 170 -23.66 -26.45 43.01
C ASP A 170 -23.15 -27.45 44.05
N ILE A 171 -21.85 -27.75 44.06
CA ILE A 171 -21.23 -28.65 45.04
C ILE A 171 -21.46 -28.16 46.48
N PHE A 172 -21.28 -26.86 46.75
CA PHE A 172 -21.48 -26.31 48.10
C PHE A 172 -22.96 -26.19 48.51
N LEU A 173 -23.86 -26.01 47.55
CA LEU A 173 -25.30 -25.95 47.82
C LEU A 173 -25.92 -27.34 48.01
N LEU A 174 -25.39 -28.38 47.37
CA LEU A 174 -25.92 -29.75 47.46
C LEU A 174 -25.78 -30.36 48.87
N GLU A 175 -24.76 -29.96 49.65
CA GLU A 175 -24.61 -30.40 51.05
C GLU A 175 -25.67 -29.79 51.98
N ARG A 176 -26.29 -28.67 51.59
CA ARG A 176 -27.46 -28.14 52.29
C ARG A 176 -28.71 -28.87 51.81
N LYS A 177 -28.90 -30.11 52.32
CA LYS A 177 -30.24 -30.72 52.41
C LYS A 177 -31.21 -29.63 52.87
N THR A 178 -32.14 -29.31 51.99
CA THR A 178 -33.03 -28.17 52.00
C THR A 178 -33.66 -28.00 53.39
N ALA A 179 -33.05 -27.17 54.24
CA ALA A 179 -33.54 -26.91 55.60
C ALA A 179 -34.97 -26.34 55.56
N TRP A 180 -35.32 -25.70 54.45
CA TRP A 180 -36.68 -25.24 54.15
C TRP A 180 -37.69 -26.38 53.90
N LEU A 181 -37.29 -27.49 53.25
CA LEU A 181 -38.14 -28.69 53.13
C LEU A 181 -38.29 -29.44 54.45
N LYS A 182 -37.32 -29.40 55.36
CA LYS A 182 -37.50 -29.90 56.74
C LYS A 182 -38.41 -29.01 57.59
N LYS A 183 -38.51 -27.71 57.28
CA LYS A 183 -39.38 -26.76 57.97
C LYS A 183 -40.83 -26.81 57.46
N LEU A 184 -41.03 -27.18 56.19
CA LEU A 184 -42.31 -27.67 55.70
C LEU A 184 -42.52 -29.08 56.25
N ASN A 185 -43.19 -29.22 57.39
CA ASN A 185 -43.52 -30.50 58.03
C ASN A 185 -44.51 -31.33 57.17
N LEU A 186 -44.11 -31.71 55.95
CA LEU A 186 -44.93 -32.37 54.93
C LEU A 186 -45.34 -33.80 55.33
N PHE A 187 -44.64 -34.39 56.30
CA PHE A 187 -44.88 -35.76 56.76
C PHE A 187 -45.33 -35.87 58.22
N ASN A 188 -45.52 -34.74 58.92
CA ASN A 188 -46.08 -34.66 60.27
C ASN A 188 -45.55 -35.73 61.25
N GLU A 189 -44.23 -35.92 61.30
CA GLU A 189 -43.60 -36.82 62.26
C GLU A 189 -43.26 -36.04 63.54
N ASN A 190 -44.18 -36.10 64.50
CA ASN A 190 -43.89 -35.74 65.89
C ASN A 190 -43.58 -37.03 66.67
N PHE A 191 -42.41 -37.08 67.30
CA PHE A 191 -42.12 -37.90 68.47
C PHE A 191 -41.44 -37.04 69.52
#